data_AF-A0A3R7D7Z3-F1
#
_entry.id   AF-A0A3R7D7Z3-F1
#
_cell.length_a   1.000
_cell.length_b   1.000
_cell.length_c   1.000
_cell.angle_alpha   90.00
_cell.angle_beta   90.00
_cell.angle_gamma   90.00
#
_symmetry.space_group_name_H-M   'P 1'
#
loop_
_entity.id
_entity.type
_entity.pdbx_description
1 polymer ?
#
loop_
_entity_poly.entity_id
_entity_poly.type
_entity_poly.pdbx_seq_one_letter_code
_entity_poly.pdbx_strand_id
1 'polypeptide(L)'
;MQCVKSILLASCIFLLFFSVFSIRPVLGYTEKEARETIEAAEEEVLNCYDAVLEAERSGANVCELLVILNDADWLLSRAKTAYDREDFDSAFANATMCRSKLDGFVNQAYSLRLEAERAAYYDFMVNFVGSSVGGLCVVLGGFMVWKFLKKREEAKEGV
;
A
#
# COMPACT_ATOMS: atom_id res chain seq x y z
N MET A 1 47.07 -12.67 57.79
CA MET A 1 47.25 -12.18 56.40
C MET A 1 46.80 -13.17 55.31
N GLN A 2 46.90 -14.51 55.50
CA GLN A 2 46.47 -15.50 54.50
C GLN A 2 44.94 -15.57 54.29
N CYS A 3 44.11 -15.51 55.35
CA CYS A 3 42.65 -15.49 55.20
C CYS A 3 42.11 -14.32 54.36
N VAL A 4 42.66 -13.12 54.55
CA VAL A 4 42.22 -11.93 53.80
C VAL A 4 42.54 -12.06 52.32
N LYS A 5 43.68 -12.66 51.97
CA LYS A 5 44.07 -12.95 50.58
C LYS A 5 43.16 -14.00 49.93
N SER A 6 42.78 -15.06 50.66
CA SER A 6 41.85 -16.08 50.14
C SER A 6 40.43 -15.54 49.96
N ILE A 7 39.95 -14.67 50.85
CA ILE A 7 38.62 -14.05 50.72
C ILE A 7 38.60 -13.06 49.54
N LEU A 8 39.66 -12.27 49.35
CA LEU A 8 39.80 -11.38 48.20
C LEU A 8 39.86 -12.16 46.87
N LEU A 9 40.62 -13.27 46.83
CA LEU A 9 40.68 -14.13 45.65
C LEU A 9 39.30 -14.76 45.34
N ALA A 10 38.58 -15.25 46.34
CA ALA A 10 37.24 -15.81 46.14
C ALA A 10 36.23 -14.77 45.65
N SER A 11 36.30 -13.53 46.18
CA SER A 11 35.47 -12.41 45.73
C SER A 11 35.78 -12.00 44.29
N CYS A 12 37.06 -11.94 43.89
CA CYS A 12 37.44 -11.66 42.52
C CYS A 12 36.97 -12.74 41.54
N ILE A 13 37.08 -14.02 41.92
CA ILE A 13 36.60 -15.15 41.10
C ILE A 13 35.08 -15.09 40.95
N PHE A 14 34.35 -14.76 42.02
CA PHE A 14 32.89 -14.62 41.98
C PHE A 14 32.43 -13.46 41.09
N LEU A 15 33.12 -12.31 41.14
CA LEU A 15 32.84 -11.16 40.27
C LEU A 15 33.13 -11.47 38.79
N LEU A 16 34.20 -12.22 38.50
CA LEU A 16 34.50 -12.67 37.14
C LEU A 16 33.43 -13.64 36.62
N PHE A 17 33.00 -14.61 37.44
CA PHE A 17 31.89 -15.51 37.08
C PHE A 17 30.57 -14.77 36.83
N PHE A 18 30.26 -13.77 37.66
CA PHE A 18 29.05 -12.95 37.49
C PHE A 18 29.10 -12.10 36.22
N SER A 19 30.28 -11.61 35.84
CA SER A 19 30.47 -10.84 34.60
C SER A 19 30.26 -11.70 33.34
N VAL A 20 30.73 -12.96 33.34
CA VAL A 20 30.53 -13.89 32.22
C VAL A 20 29.08 -14.36 32.13
N PHE A 21 28.41 -14.59 33.28
CA PHE A 21 26.98 -14.97 33.31
C PHE A 21 26.04 -13.85 32.86
N SER A 22 26.49 -12.59 32.96
CA SER A 22 25.72 -11.42 32.51
C SER A 22 25.79 -11.20 30.99
N ILE A 23 26.69 -11.91 30.28
CA ILE A 23 26.73 -11.91 28.82
C ILE A 23 25.58 -12.81 28.36
N ARG A 24 24.43 -12.19 28.10
CA ARG A 24 23.36 -12.88 27.36
C ARG A 24 23.87 -13.15 25.94
N PRO A 25 23.77 -14.38 25.42
CA PRO A 25 23.98 -14.58 24.00
C PRO A 25 22.90 -13.78 23.26
N VAL A 26 23.33 -12.74 22.53
CA VAL A 26 22.52 -12.21 21.43
C VAL A 26 22.48 -13.34 20.41
N LEU A 27 21.33 -13.99 20.29
CA LEU A 27 21.06 -14.85 19.15
C LEU A 27 20.80 -13.90 17.99
N GLY A 28 21.86 -13.59 17.25
CA GLY A 28 21.76 -12.82 16.02
C GLY A 28 21.09 -13.66 14.94
N TYR A 29 20.38 -13.00 14.03
CA TYR A 29 19.83 -13.63 12.84
C TYR A 29 20.96 -14.17 11.96
N THR A 30 20.71 -15.31 11.33
CA THR A 30 21.70 -15.90 10.42
C THR A 30 21.74 -15.12 9.11
N GLU A 31 22.88 -15.19 8.40
CA GLU A 31 23.01 -14.65 7.05
C GLU A 31 21.86 -15.13 6.14
N LYS A 32 21.52 -16.41 6.27
CA LYS A 32 20.46 -17.04 5.47
C LYS A 32 19.09 -16.42 5.77
N GLU A 33 18.71 -16.31 7.04
CA GLU A 33 17.42 -15.71 7.43
C GLU A 33 17.31 -14.24 7.00
N ALA A 34 18.39 -13.48 7.15
CA ALA A 34 18.43 -12.09 6.71
C ALA A 34 18.26 -11.98 5.18
N ARG A 35 18.95 -12.83 4.41
CA ARG A 35 18.84 -12.88 2.95
C ARG A 35 17.42 -13.25 2.50
N GLU A 36 16.87 -14.34 3.02
CA GLU A 36 15.52 -14.80 2.68
C GLU A 36 14.47 -13.72 3.00
N THR A 37 14.65 -12.97 4.09
CA THR A 37 13.74 -11.89 4.47
C THR A 37 13.86 -10.68 3.54
N ILE A 38 15.08 -10.34 3.09
CA ILE A 38 15.30 -9.29 2.08
C ILE A 38 14.65 -9.67 0.76
N GLU A 39 14.88 -10.90 0.28
CA GLU A 39 14.30 -11.39 -0.98
C GLU A 39 12.76 -11.36 -0.93
N ALA A 40 12.16 -11.79 0.19
CA ALA A 40 10.73 -11.70 0.40
C ALA A 40 10.22 -10.25 0.41
N ALA A 41 10.98 -9.31 0.99
CA ALA A 41 10.63 -7.90 0.99
C ALA A 41 10.74 -7.27 -0.41
N GLU A 42 11.73 -7.69 -1.23
CA GLU A 42 11.85 -7.26 -2.62
C GLU A 42 10.65 -7.70 -3.45
N GLU A 43 10.25 -8.97 -3.35
CA GLU A 43 9.08 -9.51 -4.04
C GLU A 43 7.80 -8.75 -3.64
N GLU A 44 7.64 -8.46 -2.35
CA GLU A 44 6.50 -7.71 -1.83
C GLU A 44 6.46 -6.26 -2.35
N VAL A 45 7.61 -5.57 -2.40
CA VAL A 45 7.74 -4.24 -3.01
C VAL A 45 7.36 -4.27 -4.50
N LEU A 46 7.84 -5.26 -5.26
CA LEU A 46 7.52 -5.41 -6.67
C LEU A 46 6.01 -5.62 -6.90
N ASN A 47 5.38 -6.49 -6.12
CA ASN A 47 3.93 -6.69 -6.18
C ASN A 47 3.15 -5.41 -5.85
N CYS A 48 3.65 -4.60 -4.92
CA CYS A 48 3.06 -3.30 -4.58
C CYS A 48 3.21 -2.27 -5.72
N TYR A 49 4.34 -2.24 -6.41
CA TYR A 49 4.53 -1.41 -7.61
C TYR A 49 3.54 -1.78 -8.72
N ASP A 50 3.36 -3.07 -8.99
CA ASP A 50 2.41 -3.54 -10.00
C ASP A 50 0.96 -3.15 -9.63
N ALA A 51 0.59 -3.30 -8.36
CA ALA A 51 -0.73 -2.90 -7.88
C ALA A 51 -0.98 -1.38 -8.01
N VAL A 52 0.03 -0.55 -7.71
CA VAL A 52 -0.05 0.92 -7.90
C VAL A 52 -0.17 1.27 -9.38
N LEU A 53 0.61 0.61 -10.24
CA LEU A 53 0.56 0.84 -11.68
C LEU A 53 -0.82 0.49 -12.25
N GLU A 54 -1.43 -0.60 -11.78
CA GLU A 54 -2.81 -0.95 -12.17
C GLU A 54 -3.83 0.08 -11.68
N ALA A 55 -3.71 0.56 -10.44
CA ALA A 55 -4.59 1.59 -9.90
C ALA A 55 -4.46 2.92 -10.68
N GLU A 56 -3.24 3.35 -10.97
CA GLU A 56 -2.95 4.56 -11.76
C GLU A 56 -3.50 4.45 -13.19
N ARG A 57 -3.35 3.28 -13.83
CA ARG A 57 -3.91 3.03 -15.17
C ARG A 57 -5.42 3.14 -15.23
N SER A 58 -6.12 2.82 -14.14
CA SER A 58 -7.57 3.03 -14.01
C SER A 58 -7.94 4.48 -13.67
N GLY A 59 -6.97 5.39 -13.55
CA GLY A 59 -7.17 6.80 -13.23
C GLY A 59 -7.26 7.11 -11.74
N ALA A 60 -6.87 6.17 -10.87
CA ALA A 60 -6.89 6.39 -9.43
C ALA A 60 -5.77 7.35 -8.98
N ASN A 61 -6.03 8.11 -7.93
CA ASN A 61 -5.00 8.93 -7.28
C ASN A 61 -4.12 8.05 -6.38
N VAL A 62 -2.88 7.82 -6.80
CA VAL A 62 -1.91 6.96 -6.10
C VAL A 62 -0.88 7.72 -5.26
N CYS A 63 -1.01 9.05 -5.09
CA CYS A 63 -0.01 9.87 -4.40
C CYS A 63 0.32 9.35 -2.99
N GLU A 64 -0.69 9.01 -2.20
CA GLU A 64 -0.49 8.48 -0.84
C GLU A 64 0.20 7.11 -0.85
N LEU A 65 -0.16 6.24 -1.81
CA LEU A 65 0.48 4.94 -1.99
C LEU A 65 1.95 5.08 -2.37
N LEU A 66 2.29 6.05 -3.24
CA LEU A 66 3.69 6.31 -3.62
C LEU A 66 4.53 6.81 -2.44
N VAL A 67 3.96 7.58 -1.51
CA VAL A 67 4.66 8.00 -0.28
C VAL A 67 5.00 6.78 0.57
N ILE A 68 4.03 5.89 0.81
CA ILE A 68 4.24 4.67 1.60
C ILE A 68 5.28 3.76 0.92
N LEU A 69 5.20 3.61 -0.41
CA LEU A 69 6.12 2.78 -1.17
C LEU A 69 7.55 3.33 -1.14
N ASN A 70 7.71 4.65 -1.20
CA ASN A 70 9.01 5.29 -1.04
C ASN A 70 9.62 5.06 0.36
N ASP A 71 8.80 5.11 1.42
CA ASP A 71 9.25 4.81 2.78
C ASP A 71 9.66 3.33 2.93
N ALA A 72 8.91 2.41 2.31
CA ALA A 72 9.24 0.99 2.27
C ALA A 72 10.54 0.73 1.50
N ASP A 73 10.73 1.36 0.34
CA ASP A 73 11.94 1.22 -0.47
C ASP A 73 13.19 1.74 0.26
N TRP A 74 13.04 2.82 1.04
CA TRP A 74 14.11 3.29 1.92
C TRP A 74 14.50 2.27 3.00
N LEU A 75 13.52 1.58 3.60
CA LEU A 75 13.79 0.50 4.57
C LEU A 75 14.49 -0.69 3.89
N LEU A 76 14.05 -1.07 2.70
CA LEU A 76 14.68 -2.15 1.91
C LEU A 76 16.13 -1.81 1.54
N SER A 77 16.39 -0.57 1.14
CA SER A 77 17.75 -0.08 0.86
C SER A 77 18.65 -0.16 2.09
N ARG A 78 18.14 0.20 3.27
CA ARG A 78 18.85 0.03 4.55
C ARG A 78 19.10 -1.43 4.89
N ALA A 79 18.13 -2.30 4.62
CA ALA A 79 18.27 -3.74 4.86
C ALA A 79 19.42 -4.33 4.04
N LYS A 80 19.47 -4.01 2.73
CA LYS A 80 20.57 -4.41 1.83
C LYS A 80 21.92 -3.85 2.27
N THR A 81 21.96 -2.56 2.61
CA THR A 81 23.20 -1.93 3.09
C THR A 81 23.70 -2.53 4.41
N ALA A 82 22.80 -2.92 5.31
CA ALA A 82 23.17 -3.61 6.55
C ALA A 82 23.69 -5.02 6.27
N TYR A 83 23.04 -5.73 5.34
CA TYR A 83 23.46 -7.04 4.87
C TYR A 83 24.88 -7.03 4.30
N ASP A 84 25.18 -6.04 3.45
CA ASP A 84 26.53 -5.85 2.86
C ASP A 84 27.61 -5.56 3.91
N ARG A 85 27.21 -5.12 5.11
CA ARG A 85 28.09 -4.87 6.27
C ARG A 85 28.15 -6.04 7.24
N GLU A 86 27.57 -7.19 6.89
CA GLU A 86 27.43 -8.37 7.74
C GLU A 86 26.61 -8.11 9.03
N ASP A 87 25.85 -7.00 9.07
CA ASP A 87 24.90 -6.70 10.14
C ASP A 87 23.54 -7.34 9.82
N PHE A 88 23.47 -8.65 10.05
CA PHE A 88 22.30 -9.47 9.73
C PHE A 88 21.09 -9.14 10.61
N ASP A 89 21.31 -8.66 11.84
CA ASP A 89 20.23 -8.24 12.74
C ASP A 89 19.51 -7.00 12.21
N SER A 90 20.29 -5.98 11.84
CA SER A 90 19.73 -4.78 11.21
C SER A 90 19.12 -5.11 9.85
N ALA A 91 19.74 -5.98 9.05
CA ALA A 91 19.20 -6.40 7.76
C ALA A 91 17.81 -7.02 7.91
N PHE A 92 17.68 -8.01 8.80
CA PHE A 92 16.42 -8.68 9.10
C PHE A 92 15.36 -7.70 9.63
N ALA A 93 15.74 -6.84 10.57
CA ALA A 93 14.81 -5.87 11.18
C ALA A 93 14.28 -4.86 10.16
N ASN A 94 15.15 -4.27 9.33
CA ASN A 94 14.71 -3.30 8.31
C ASN A 94 13.85 -3.98 7.23
N ALA A 95 14.20 -5.19 6.78
CA ALA A 95 13.40 -5.94 5.80
C ALA A 95 12.01 -6.30 6.36
N THR A 96 11.94 -6.75 7.62
CA THR A 96 10.66 -7.01 8.29
C THR A 96 9.82 -5.75 8.43
N MET A 97 10.42 -4.60 8.77
CA MET A 97 9.72 -3.33 8.83
C MET A 97 9.21 -2.86 7.46
N CYS A 98 9.98 -3.10 6.39
CA CYS A 98 9.53 -2.84 5.02
C CYS A 98 8.24 -3.59 4.72
N ARG A 99 8.23 -4.91 4.95
CA ARG A 99 7.04 -5.76 4.77
C ARG A 99 5.86 -5.30 5.63
N SER A 100 6.12 -4.98 6.91
CA SER A 100 5.07 -4.43 7.79
C SER A 100 4.50 -3.10 7.31
N LYS A 101 5.24 -2.28 6.56
CA LYS A 101 4.73 -1.05 5.94
C LYS A 101 3.82 -1.32 4.74
N LEU A 102 4.09 -2.42 4.04
CA LEU A 102 3.34 -2.85 2.87
C LEU A 102 2.13 -3.74 3.21
N ASP A 103 1.91 -4.00 4.51
CA ASP A 103 0.76 -4.80 4.95
C ASP A 103 -0.56 -4.16 4.51
N GLY A 104 -1.38 -4.94 3.80
CA GLY A 104 -2.62 -4.48 3.21
C GLY A 104 -2.50 -3.46 2.06
N PHE A 105 -1.29 -3.12 1.62
CA PHE A 105 -1.04 -2.12 0.58
C PHE A 105 -1.71 -2.48 -0.75
N VAL A 106 -1.58 -3.74 -1.19
CA VAL A 106 -2.21 -4.23 -2.43
C VAL A 106 -3.74 -4.09 -2.38
N ASN A 107 -4.35 -4.30 -1.20
CA ASN A 107 -5.80 -4.13 -1.05
C ASN A 107 -6.22 -2.66 -1.14
N GLN A 108 -5.40 -1.73 -0.63
CA GLN A 108 -5.64 -0.29 -0.77
C GLN A 108 -5.51 0.18 -2.22
N ALA A 109 -4.49 -0.30 -2.93
CA ALA A 109 -4.34 -0.06 -4.37
C ALA A 109 -5.55 -0.60 -5.15
N TYR A 110 -5.99 -1.81 -4.84
CA TYR A 110 -7.16 -2.41 -5.45
C TYR A 110 -8.45 -1.60 -5.17
N SER A 111 -8.66 -1.10 -3.95
CA SER A 111 -9.84 -0.28 -3.64
C SER A 111 -9.84 1.03 -4.42
N LEU A 112 -8.69 1.70 -4.51
CA LEU A 112 -8.55 2.94 -5.29
C LEU A 112 -8.81 2.70 -6.79
N ARG A 113 -8.33 1.57 -7.32
CA ARG A 113 -8.64 1.14 -8.69
C ARG A 113 -10.15 0.98 -8.91
N LEU A 114 -10.83 0.27 -8.01
CA LEU A 114 -12.26 0.02 -8.10
C LEU A 114 -13.08 1.32 -8.01
N GLU A 115 -12.64 2.25 -7.16
CA GLU A 115 -13.27 3.57 -7.03
C GLU A 115 -13.12 4.39 -8.31
N ALA A 116 -11.93 4.40 -8.92
CA ALA A 116 -11.67 5.10 -10.17
C ALA A 116 -12.48 4.51 -11.35
N GLU A 117 -12.52 3.18 -11.47
CA GLU A 117 -13.34 2.50 -12.48
C GLU A 117 -14.83 2.79 -12.33
N ARG A 118 -15.31 2.78 -11.08
CA ARG A 118 -16.70 3.09 -10.75
C ARG A 118 -17.02 4.55 -11.09
N ALA A 119 -16.15 5.48 -10.73
CA ALA A 119 -16.33 6.89 -11.05
C ALA A 119 -16.40 7.11 -12.56
N ALA A 120 -15.48 6.51 -13.32
CA ALA A 120 -15.49 6.56 -14.78
C ALA A 120 -16.78 5.98 -15.38
N TYR A 121 -17.28 4.87 -14.83
CA TYR A 121 -18.53 4.26 -15.27
C TYR A 121 -19.76 5.17 -15.00
N TYR A 122 -19.85 5.78 -13.82
CA TYR A 122 -20.95 6.69 -13.51
C TYR A 122 -20.90 7.96 -14.35
N ASP A 123 -19.71 8.54 -14.54
CA ASP A 123 -19.54 9.70 -15.41
C ASP A 123 -19.96 9.39 -16.84
N PHE A 124 -19.55 8.23 -17.36
CA PHE A 124 -19.98 7.79 -18.69
C PHE A 124 -21.49 7.59 -18.75
N MET A 125 -22.07 6.84 -17.81
CA MET A 125 -23.49 6.49 -17.87
C MET A 125 -24.39 7.71 -17.66
N VAL A 126 -24.11 8.56 -16.68
CA VAL A 126 -24.94 9.74 -16.39
C VAL A 126 -24.73 10.82 -17.45
N ASN A 127 -23.47 11.19 -17.75
CA ASN A 127 -23.22 12.33 -18.63
C ASN A 127 -23.47 11.98 -20.10
N PHE A 128 -23.03 10.82 -20.57
CA PHE A 128 -23.16 10.47 -21.99
C PHE A 128 -24.52 9.86 -22.29
N VAL A 129 -24.89 8.78 -21.60
CA VAL A 129 -26.15 8.06 -21.89
C VAL A 129 -27.35 8.87 -21.42
N GLY A 130 -27.29 9.44 -20.21
CA GLY A 130 -28.34 10.30 -19.67
C GLY A 130 -28.64 11.50 -20.57
N SER A 131 -27.61 12.22 -21.04
CA SER A 131 -27.80 13.37 -21.93
C SER A 131 -28.33 12.97 -23.31
N SER A 132 -27.84 11.86 -23.87
CA SER A 132 -28.28 11.38 -25.18
C SER A 132 -29.76 10.99 -25.17
N VAL A 133 -30.16 10.19 -24.17
CA VAL A 133 -31.56 9.76 -23.98
C VAL A 133 -32.45 10.95 -23.62
N GLY A 134 -31.99 11.82 -22.73
CA GLY A 134 -32.71 13.04 -22.34
C GLY A 134 -32.97 13.96 -23.53
N GLY A 135 -31.97 14.18 -24.39
CA GLY A 135 -32.11 14.97 -25.61
C GLY A 135 -33.15 14.40 -26.57
N LEU A 136 -33.14 13.09 -26.79
CA LEU A 136 -34.15 12.42 -27.62
C LEU A 136 -35.56 12.59 -27.05
N CYS A 137 -35.73 12.42 -25.74
CA CYS A 137 -37.01 12.62 -25.07
C CYS A 137 -37.54 14.05 -25.22
N VAL A 138 -36.67 15.06 -25.12
CA VAL A 138 -37.06 16.47 -25.31
C VAL A 138 -37.50 16.72 -26.75
N VAL A 139 -36.75 16.23 -27.75
CA VAL A 139 -37.08 16.40 -29.17
C VAL A 139 -38.41 15.71 -29.52
N LEU A 140 -38.57 14.45 -29.12
CA LEU A 140 -39.80 13.69 -29.39
C LEU A 140 -41.00 14.26 -28.63
N GLY A 141 -40.82 14.63 -27.36
CA GLY A 141 -41.84 15.29 -26.55
C GLY A 141 -42.30 16.61 -27.18
N GLY A 142 -41.35 17.47 -27.57
CA GLY A 142 -41.63 18.73 -28.26
C GLY A 142 -42.38 18.52 -29.58
N PHE A 143 -41.96 17.53 -30.38
CA PHE A 143 -42.63 17.18 -31.63
C PHE A 143 -44.06 16.68 -31.42
N MET A 144 -44.29 15.84 -30.41
CA MET A 144 -45.62 15.35 -30.06
C MET A 144 -46.55 16.47 -29.60
N VAL A 145 -46.06 17.38 -28.74
CA VAL A 145 -46.81 18.56 -28.30
C VAL A 145 -47.16 19.45 -29.49
N TRP A 146 -46.20 19.73 -30.38
CA TRP A 146 -46.44 20.53 -31.58
C TRP A 146 -47.49 19.91 -32.50
N LYS A 147 -47.37 18.60 -32.78
CA LYS A 147 -48.33 17.87 -33.60
C LYS A 147 -49.74 17.88 -33.00
N PHE A 148 -49.84 17.79 -31.67
CA PHE A 148 -51.12 17.84 -30.96
C PHE A 148 -51.76 19.23 -31.04
N LEU A 149 -50.98 20.29 -30.84
CA LEU A 149 -51.46 21.68 -30.96
C LEU A 149 -51.94 21.98 -32.38
N LYS A 150 -51.15 21.62 -33.39
CA LYS A 150 -51.50 21.83 -34.80
C LYS A 150 -52.82 21.15 -35.18
N LYS A 151 -53.04 19.89 -34.73
CA LYS A 151 -54.31 19.19 -34.92
C LYS A 151 -55.51 19.93 -34.30
N ARG A 152 -55.33 20.63 -33.17
CA ARG A 152 -56.42 21.40 -32.55
C ARG A 152 -56.73 22.70 -33.29
N GLU A 153 -55.73 23.32 -33.90
CA GLU A 153 -55.92 24.53 -34.71
C GLU A 153 -56.69 24.19 -36.00
N GLU A 154 -56.27 23.16 -36.74
CA GLU A 154 -56.96 22.70 -37.96
C GLU A 154 -58.42 22.29 -37.68
N ALA A 155 -58.69 21.68 -36.51
CA ALA A 155 -60.05 21.32 -36.10
C ALA A 155 -60.93 22.52 -35.72
N LYS A 156 -60.36 23.69 -35.41
CA LYS A 156 -61.10 24.92 -35.12
C LYS A 156 -61.43 25.73 -36.37
N GLU A 157 -60.60 25.65 -37.42
CA GLU A 157 -60.83 26.36 -38.69
C GLU A 157 -61.73 25.59 -39.67
N GLY A 158 -61.93 24.28 -39.45
CA GLY A 158 -62.84 23.43 -40.24
C GLY A 158 -64.31 23.41 -39.79
N VAL A 159 -64.72 24.35 -38.94
CA VAL A 159 -66.11 24.59 -38.48
C VAL A 159 -66.54 25.96 -38.95
#